data_AF-A0A0F9Z933-F1
#
_entry.id   AF-A0A0F9Z933-F1
#
_cell.length_a   1.000
_cell.length_b   1.000
_cell.length_c   1.000
_cell.angle_alpha   90.00
_cell.angle_beta   90.00
_cell.angle_gamma   90.00
#
_symmetry.space_group_name_H-M   'P 1'
#
loop_
_entity.id
_entity.type
_entity.pdbx_description
1 polymer ?
#
loop_
_entity_poly.entity_id
_entity_poly.type
_entity_poly.pdbx_seq_one_letter_code
_entity_poly.pdbx_strand_id
1 'polypeptide(L)'
;MKKLFLALVVLLGVQLQIMGSNLPRTQDILNKRAVNIEFQQEQQDKESRKNVKNISEQLQSQTISEKHMTLFGKHSPAEMISILGDRKPVGEDQKIIAVAEKALQREKEFFQDYYVFYHGGNSDLGFVFKIYTMFENLVNEQIHTKDFSWFRPKKEVSQQFITQDQFIDYWEKEIFKDGHWDDSLGCIKKDLLSVNLTLFGNNSRWSNSSFSMFLRKKSVDAKIIQKLKLFTESIGLLESKIDKLNSIWKKYYGSSKGGVLYQIFIPKTKVNDFVYLSHSFGTPYRCKLVGSFDEAKKRHPRISDVLDAYLMGTVLEIDLKNIIVCKDEKCMRENQDKIVIFGLSFKNKPHHLENKFDGLLDQLQVRIVLLSEFFNPEIGVKIFEYRLNELTKEAKDNFQKEFNEEFNLMMADWIDNGGLNRVTSDRAHSLRRLNEFVKEDVPCKDTGIAWQRQSGHWIEKSEASENFVRGPILEKKEIERPVELDDKAKIRQETLKQEWELFLQEHGPYPVSLEGSEKSKKMKEDFKKWKEDFVQTLKSMEEMMPLEEKRPSFKRGLDESDLEKIDWDEVDKKAAEASIKKRKTGE
;
A
#
# COMPACT_ATOMS: atom_id res chain seq x y z
N MET A 1 -89.64 37.32 -4.52
CA MET A 1 -89.18 36.15 -3.73
C MET A 1 -89.26 34.84 -4.51
N LYS A 2 -90.44 34.22 -4.75
CA LYS A 2 -90.53 32.92 -5.46
C LYS A 2 -89.88 32.87 -6.86
N LYS A 3 -90.05 33.91 -7.69
CA LYS A 3 -89.39 33.99 -9.01
C LYS A 3 -87.86 34.15 -8.93
N LEU A 4 -87.36 34.80 -7.87
CA LEU A 4 -85.93 34.99 -7.62
C LEU A 4 -85.28 33.67 -7.17
N PHE A 5 -85.98 32.92 -6.30
CA PHE A 5 -85.56 31.60 -5.86
C PHE A 5 -85.51 30.61 -7.02
N LEU A 6 -86.53 30.61 -7.89
CA LEU A 6 -86.56 29.74 -9.08
C LEU A 6 -85.43 30.09 -10.07
N ALA A 7 -85.15 31.37 -10.28
CA ALA A 7 -84.01 31.79 -11.10
C ALA A 7 -82.66 31.34 -10.51
N LEU A 8 -82.51 31.38 -9.18
CA LEU A 8 -81.30 30.92 -8.50
C LEU A 8 -81.10 29.40 -8.62
N VAL A 9 -82.17 28.62 -8.47
CA VAL A 9 -82.15 27.16 -8.61
C VAL A 9 -81.81 26.74 -10.04
N VAL A 10 -82.33 27.44 -11.04
CA VAL A 10 -82.01 27.18 -12.46
C VAL A 10 -80.55 27.56 -12.76
N LEU A 11 -80.06 28.68 -12.24
CA LEU A 11 -78.64 29.08 -12.37
C LEU A 11 -77.70 28.06 -11.72
N LEU A 12 -78.04 27.56 -10.52
CA LEU A 12 -77.30 26.50 -9.84
C LEU A 12 -77.35 25.17 -10.60
N GLY A 13 -78.51 24.81 -11.15
CA GLY A 13 -78.67 23.61 -11.97
C GLY A 13 -77.83 23.65 -13.25
N VAL A 14 -77.82 24.79 -13.95
CA VAL A 14 -77.01 25.00 -15.16
C VAL A 14 -75.51 25.02 -14.82
N GLN A 15 -75.09 25.65 -13.71
CA GLN A 15 -73.70 25.59 -13.25
C GLN A 15 -73.26 24.16 -12.93
N LEU A 16 -74.08 23.39 -12.20
CA LEU A 16 -73.78 21.99 -11.86
C LEU A 16 -73.72 21.10 -13.11
N GLN A 17 -74.58 21.35 -14.10
CA GLN A 17 -74.59 20.59 -15.35
C GLN A 17 -73.37 20.92 -16.24
N ILE A 18 -72.92 22.18 -16.28
CA ILE A 18 -71.68 22.60 -16.94
C ILE A 18 -70.44 22.03 -16.21
N MET A 19 -70.46 21.92 -14.88
CA MET A 19 -69.39 21.28 -14.11
C MET A 19 -69.38 19.76 -14.35
N GLY A 20 -70.55 19.11 -14.40
CA GLY A 20 -70.68 17.68 -14.67
C GLY A 20 -70.27 17.26 -16.09
N SER A 21 -70.57 18.06 -17.12
CA SER A 21 -70.19 17.75 -18.50
C SER A 21 -68.69 17.98 -18.79
N ASN A 22 -68.02 18.81 -18.00
CA ASN A 22 -66.58 19.06 -18.14
C ASN A 22 -65.73 18.13 -17.28
N LEU A 23 -66.29 17.50 -16.24
CA LEU A 23 -65.56 16.59 -15.33
C LEU A 23 -64.76 15.49 -16.07
N PRO A 24 -65.32 14.75 -17.06
CA PRO A 24 -64.59 13.71 -17.76
C PRO A 24 -63.42 14.27 -18.59
N ARG A 25 -63.61 15.47 -19.16
CA ARG A 25 -62.59 16.14 -19.97
C ARG A 25 -61.45 16.68 -19.10
N THR A 26 -61.78 17.22 -17.93
CA THR A 26 -60.80 17.65 -16.93
C THR A 26 -60.02 16.46 -16.37
N GLN A 27 -60.69 15.33 -16.11
CA GLN A 27 -60.04 14.10 -15.64
C GLN A 27 -59.07 13.53 -16.70
N ASP A 28 -59.46 13.50 -17.97
CA ASP A 28 -58.60 13.05 -19.06
C ASP A 28 -57.37 13.98 -19.26
N ILE A 29 -57.54 15.30 -19.11
CA ILE A 29 -56.43 16.27 -19.13
C ILE A 29 -55.51 16.07 -17.93
N LEU A 30 -56.04 15.84 -16.73
CA LEU A 30 -55.24 15.60 -15.52
C LEU A 30 -54.46 14.29 -15.62
N ASN A 31 -55.09 13.22 -16.11
CA ASN A 31 -54.43 11.93 -16.34
C ASN A 31 -53.31 12.05 -17.39
N LYS A 32 -53.55 12.75 -18.51
CA LYS A 32 -52.52 13.03 -19.52
C LYS A 32 -51.36 13.85 -18.96
N ARG A 33 -51.62 14.82 -18.07
CA ARG A 33 -50.58 15.58 -17.37
C ARG A 33 -49.79 14.71 -16.40
N ALA A 34 -50.45 13.86 -15.63
CA ALA A 34 -49.79 12.94 -14.70
C ALA A 34 -48.85 11.98 -15.44
N VAL A 35 -49.31 11.37 -16.54
CA VAL A 35 -48.49 10.49 -17.39
C VAL A 35 -47.30 11.25 -18.00
N ASN A 36 -47.49 12.51 -18.41
CA ASN A 36 -46.39 13.30 -18.97
C ASN A 36 -45.37 13.71 -17.89
N ILE A 37 -45.81 13.96 -16.64
CA ILE A 37 -44.92 14.22 -15.50
C ILE A 37 -44.13 12.97 -15.14
N GLU A 38 -44.77 11.80 -15.05
CA GLU A 38 -44.09 10.53 -14.81
C GLU A 38 -43.07 10.21 -15.91
N PHE A 39 -43.44 10.43 -17.19
CA PHE A 39 -42.52 10.26 -18.31
C PHE A 39 -41.33 11.24 -18.24
N GLN A 40 -41.57 12.51 -17.94
CA GLN A 40 -40.49 13.49 -17.76
C GLN A 40 -39.56 13.13 -16.60
N GLN A 41 -40.13 12.65 -15.49
CA GLN A 41 -39.36 12.23 -14.33
C GLN A 41 -38.55 10.95 -14.60
N GLU A 42 -39.11 9.99 -15.35
CA GLU A 42 -38.38 8.80 -15.80
C GLU A 42 -37.23 9.15 -16.76
N GLN A 43 -37.44 10.11 -17.67
CA GLN A 43 -36.36 10.60 -18.56
C GLN A 43 -35.27 11.33 -17.75
N GLN A 44 -35.65 12.18 -16.80
CA GLN A 44 -34.70 12.85 -15.91
C GLN A 44 -33.91 11.85 -15.07
N ASP A 45 -34.56 10.82 -14.51
CA ASP A 45 -33.89 9.76 -13.75
C ASP A 45 -32.94 8.93 -14.63
N LYS A 46 -33.33 8.62 -15.88
CA LYS A 46 -32.46 7.93 -16.86
C LYS A 46 -31.23 8.78 -17.20
N GLU A 47 -31.41 10.07 -17.42
CA GLU A 47 -30.32 11.00 -17.71
C GLU A 47 -29.40 11.19 -16.51
N SER A 48 -29.95 11.34 -15.30
CA SER A 48 -29.18 11.36 -14.05
C SER A 48 -28.40 10.07 -13.84
N ARG A 49 -28.99 8.89 -14.07
CA ARG A 49 -28.27 7.60 -13.99
C ARG A 49 -27.15 7.48 -15.02
N LYS A 50 -27.39 7.94 -16.26
CA LYS A 50 -26.36 7.96 -17.31
C LYS A 50 -25.21 8.90 -16.94
N ASN A 51 -25.52 10.07 -16.41
CA ASN A 51 -24.51 11.03 -15.94
C ASN A 51 -23.71 10.48 -14.76
N VAL A 52 -24.36 9.84 -13.77
CA VAL A 52 -23.70 9.18 -12.64
C VAL A 52 -22.78 8.06 -13.12
N LYS A 53 -23.23 7.24 -14.10
CA LYS A 53 -22.40 6.17 -14.68
C LYS A 53 -21.17 6.73 -15.39
N ASN A 54 -21.34 7.75 -16.24
CA ASN A 54 -20.24 8.40 -16.94
C ASN A 54 -19.23 9.04 -15.97
N ILE A 55 -19.73 9.72 -14.92
CA ILE A 55 -18.89 10.30 -13.86
C ILE A 55 -18.15 9.20 -13.10
N SER A 56 -18.82 8.09 -12.79
CA SER A 56 -18.20 6.95 -12.10
C SER A 56 -17.09 6.31 -12.94
N GLU A 57 -17.32 6.06 -14.24
CA GLU A 57 -16.30 5.53 -15.16
C GLU A 57 -15.13 6.50 -15.31
N GLN A 58 -15.40 7.79 -15.44
CA GLN A 58 -14.37 8.83 -15.50
C GLN A 58 -13.55 8.86 -14.20
N LEU A 59 -14.19 8.83 -13.04
CA LEU A 59 -13.52 8.79 -11.73
C LEU A 59 -12.72 7.50 -11.56
N GLN A 60 -13.21 6.33 -12.01
CA GLN A 60 -12.46 5.08 -11.91
C GLN A 60 -11.14 5.11 -12.68
N SER A 61 -11.05 5.88 -13.76
CA SER A 61 -9.83 6.06 -14.56
C SER A 61 -8.85 7.10 -14.00
N GLN A 62 -9.28 7.94 -13.06
CA GLN A 62 -8.48 9.01 -12.48
C GLN A 62 -7.60 8.52 -11.34
N THR A 63 -6.39 9.07 -11.28
CA THR A 63 -5.49 8.86 -10.14
C THR A 63 -6.01 9.55 -8.87
N ILE A 64 -5.42 9.25 -7.70
CA ILE A 64 -5.78 9.88 -6.42
C ILE A 64 -5.55 11.39 -6.49
N SER A 65 -4.44 11.79 -7.12
CA SER A 65 -4.09 13.20 -7.30
C SER A 65 -5.02 13.89 -8.31
N GLU A 66 -5.43 13.23 -9.37
CA GLU A 66 -6.40 13.79 -10.35
C GLU A 66 -7.79 13.98 -9.76
N LYS A 67 -8.25 13.03 -8.94
CA LYS A 67 -9.48 13.17 -8.16
C LYS A 67 -9.40 14.36 -7.24
N HIS A 68 -8.31 14.46 -6.48
CA HIS A 68 -8.04 15.59 -5.60
C HIS A 68 -8.11 16.92 -6.36
N MET A 69 -7.42 17.06 -7.50
CA MET A 69 -7.52 18.26 -8.33
C MET A 69 -8.95 18.57 -8.77
N THR A 70 -9.69 17.55 -9.21
CA THR A 70 -11.09 17.69 -9.65
C THR A 70 -11.98 18.20 -8.52
N LEU A 71 -11.78 17.75 -7.27
CA LEU A 71 -12.51 18.24 -6.09
C LEU A 71 -12.27 19.73 -5.82
N PHE A 72 -11.08 20.26 -6.15
CA PHE A 72 -10.78 21.70 -6.09
C PHE A 72 -11.29 22.49 -7.33
N GLY A 73 -12.06 21.84 -8.21
CA GLY A 73 -12.52 22.41 -9.47
C GLY A 73 -11.37 22.72 -10.43
N LYS A 74 -10.26 21.99 -10.32
CA LYS A 74 -9.06 22.15 -11.15
C LYS A 74 -8.89 20.94 -12.05
N HIS A 75 -8.39 21.19 -13.25
CA HIS A 75 -8.26 20.18 -14.30
C HIS A 75 -6.81 20.02 -14.78
N SER A 76 -5.87 20.81 -14.25
CA SER A 76 -4.46 20.67 -14.59
C SER A 76 -3.50 20.96 -13.44
N PRO A 77 -2.29 20.37 -13.47
CA PRO A 77 -1.19 20.74 -12.59
C PRO A 77 -0.89 22.25 -12.63
N ALA A 78 -0.96 22.87 -13.81
CA ALA A 78 -0.68 24.31 -13.98
C ALA A 78 -1.64 25.18 -13.14
N GLU A 79 -2.93 24.84 -13.13
CA GLU A 79 -3.92 25.55 -12.30
C GLU A 79 -3.67 25.34 -10.81
N MET A 80 -3.30 24.13 -10.39
CA MET A 80 -2.95 23.86 -8.98
C MET A 80 -1.71 24.62 -8.54
N ILE A 81 -0.66 24.59 -9.36
CA ILE A 81 0.60 25.31 -9.12
C ILE A 81 0.34 26.81 -8.99
N SER A 82 -0.58 27.37 -9.78
CA SER A 82 -0.94 28.79 -9.71
C SER A 82 -1.53 29.21 -8.35
N ILE A 83 -2.22 28.29 -7.65
CA ILE A 83 -2.75 28.51 -6.30
C ILE A 83 -1.66 28.37 -5.23
N LEU A 84 -0.80 27.36 -5.37
CA LEU A 84 0.28 27.11 -4.41
C LEU A 84 1.37 28.19 -4.48
N GLY A 85 1.50 28.83 -5.64
CA GLY A 85 2.49 29.85 -5.96
C GLY A 85 2.03 31.28 -5.69
N ASP A 86 1.83 31.66 -4.42
CA ASP A 86 1.73 33.08 -4.02
C ASP A 86 3.01 33.90 -4.34
N ARG A 87 4.06 33.28 -4.88
CA ARG A 87 5.31 33.91 -5.30
C ARG A 87 5.81 33.26 -6.58
N LYS A 88 5.76 33.98 -7.71
CA LYS A 88 6.32 33.54 -9.00
C LYS A 88 7.82 33.88 -9.08
N PRO A 89 8.72 32.90 -9.27
CA PRO A 89 9.86 33.08 -10.16
C PRO A 89 9.39 32.81 -11.59
N VAL A 90 9.21 33.88 -12.37
CA VAL A 90 8.87 33.80 -13.80
C VAL A 90 9.95 32.96 -14.51
N GLY A 91 9.59 31.76 -14.97
CA GLY A 91 10.48 30.87 -15.74
C GLY A 91 10.67 29.44 -15.20
N GLU A 92 10.40 29.18 -13.91
CA GLU A 92 10.50 27.81 -13.35
C GLU A 92 9.21 26.97 -13.55
N ASP A 93 8.09 27.62 -13.88
CA ASP A 93 6.76 27.01 -13.95
C ASP A 93 6.71 25.80 -14.89
N GLN A 94 7.37 25.87 -16.06
CA GLN A 94 7.39 24.74 -17.01
C GLN A 94 8.10 23.50 -16.44
N LYS A 95 9.19 23.69 -15.69
CA LYS A 95 9.89 22.57 -15.04
C LYS A 95 9.06 21.97 -13.92
N ILE A 96 8.38 22.81 -13.15
CA ILE A 96 7.49 22.36 -12.07
C ILE A 96 6.31 21.57 -12.64
N ILE A 97 5.68 22.09 -13.71
CA ILE A 97 4.59 21.42 -14.43
C ILE A 97 5.07 20.06 -14.96
N ALA A 98 6.23 20.02 -15.63
CA ALA A 98 6.79 18.77 -16.16
C ALA A 98 7.07 17.73 -15.05
N VAL A 99 7.54 18.16 -13.87
CA VAL A 99 7.71 17.27 -12.70
C VAL A 99 6.36 16.73 -12.23
N ALA A 100 5.34 17.59 -12.11
CA ALA A 100 4.02 17.18 -11.69
C ALA A 100 3.36 16.21 -12.68
N GLU A 101 3.43 16.50 -13.98
CA GLU A 101 2.92 15.62 -15.05
C GLU A 101 3.62 14.26 -15.03
N LYS A 102 4.95 14.24 -14.88
CA LYS A 102 5.71 12.99 -14.76
C LYS A 102 5.30 12.18 -13.52
N ALA A 103 5.03 12.84 -12.40
CA ALA A 103 4.54 12.19 -11.19
C ALA A 103 3.13 11.61 -11.37
N LEU A 104 2.21 12.36 -12.00
CA LEU A 104 0.86 11.87 -12.31
C LEU A 104 0.89 10.69 -13.29
N GLN A 105 1.74 10.75 -14.31
CA GLN A 105 1.89 9.66 -15.27
C GLN A 105 2.37 8.36 -14.60
N ARG A 106 3.33 8.45 -13.68
CA ARG A 106 3.76 7.28 -12.89
C ARG A 106 2.68 6.79 -11.95
N GLU A 107 1.89 7.71 -11.39
CA GLU A 107 0.75 7.32 -10.57
C GLU A 107 -0.22 6.44 -11.38
N LYS A 108 -0.53 6.81 -12.63
CA LYS A 108 -1.31 5.97 -13.57
C LYS A 108 -0.65 4.65 -13.91
N GLU A 109 0.68 4.60 -14.01
CA GLU A 109 1.40 3.37 -14.32
C GLU A 109 1.26 2.33 -13.20
N PHE A 110 1.25 2.77 -11.94
CA PHE A 110 1.30 1.88 -10.77
C PHE A 110 0.00 1.79 -9.95
N PHE A 111 -1.05 2.59 -10.26
CA PHE A 111 -2.25 2.71 -9.42
C PHE A 111 -2.96 1.37 -9.13
N GLN A 112 -2.84 0.40 -10.03
CA GLN A 112 -3.53 -0.87 -9.91
C GLN A 112 -2.97 -1.69 -8.74
N ASP A 113 -1.64 -1.73 -8.59
CA ASP A 113 -0.96 -2.62 -7.65
C ASP A 113 -0.41 -1.88 -6.41
N TYR A 114 -0.36 -0.54 -6.46
CA TYR A 114 0.27 0.28 -5.44
C TYR A 114 -0.66 1.40 -4.95
N TYR A 115 -0.48 1.78 -3.69
CA TYR A 115 -0.86 3.11 -3.22
C TYR A 115 0.34 4.05 -3.35
N VAL A 116 0.07 5.31 -3.63
CA VAL A 116 1.08 6.35 -3.78
C VAL A 116 1.07 7.30 -2.57
N PHE A 117 2.25 7.74 -2.18
CA PHE A 117 2.45 8.76 -1.16
C PHE A 117 3.50 9.76 -1.63
N TYR A 118 3.39 11.00 -1.18
CA TYR A 118 4.28 12.08 -1.57
C TYR A 118 5.01 12.64 -0.36
N HIS A 119 6.32 12.83 -0.49
CA HIS A 119 7.13 13.49 0.54
C HIS A 119 7.99 14.60 -0.08
N GLY A 120 7.87 15.81 0.45
CA GLY A 120 8.77 16.91 0.14
C GLY A 120 9.89 16.98 1.18
N GLY A 121 11.14 16.92 0.77
CA GLY A 121 12.25 16.82 1.71
C GLY A 121 13.61 17.21 1.16
N ASN A 122 14.63 16.91 1.95
CA ASN A 122 16.03 16.97 1.53
C ASN A 122 16.36 15.70 0.72
N SER A 123 17.56 15.64 0.16
CA SER A 123 18.00 14.50 -0.64
C SER A 123 18.43 13.28 0.17
N ASP A 124 18.27 13.30 1.49
CA ASP A 124 18.86 12.28 2.37
C ASP A 124 18.15 10.93 2.24
N LEU A 125 16.82 10.93 2.01
CA LEU A 125 16.08 9.69 1.77
C LEU A 125 16.60 8.96 0.53
N GLY A 126 16.86 9.71 -0.56
CA GLY A 126 17.46 9.16 -1.78
C GLY A 126 18.87 8.60 -1.55
N PHE A 127 19.67 9.26 -0.70
CA PHE A 127 20.99 8.75 -0.30
C PHE A 127 20.88 7.41 0.42
N VAL A 128 20.02 7.32 1.44
CA VAL A 128 19.81 6.09 2.21
C VAL A 128 19.36 4.96 1.28
N PHE A 129 18.35 5.18 0.45
CA PHE A 129 17.88 4.17 -0.50
C PHE A 129 18.99 3.72 -1.47
N LYS A 130 19.79 4.64 -2.02
CA LYS A 130 20.90 4.27 -2.92
C LYS A 130 21.92 3.38 -2.22
N ILE A 131 22.29 3.71 -0.98
CA ILE A 131 23.21 2.88 -0.20
C ILE A 131 22.62 1.49 0.04
N TYR A 132 21.38 1.40 0.52
CA TYR A 132 20.69 0.13 0.76
C TYR A 132 20.66 -0.74 -0.50
N THR A 133 20.23 -0.20 -1.64
CA THR A 133 20.18 -0.93 -2.91
C THR A 133 21.56 -1.40 -3.37
N MET A 134 22.61 -0.58 -3.21
CA MET A 134 23.97 -0.98 -3.61
C MET A 134 24.52 -2.10 -2.72
N PHE A 135 24.26 -2.04 -1.41
CA PHE A 135 24.59 -3.13 -0.50
C PHE A 135 23.84 -4.42 -0.85
N GLU A 136 22.54 -4.32 -1.12
CA GLU A 136 21.71 -5.46 -1.51
C GLU A 136 22.29 -6.15 -2.74
N ASN A 137 22.52 -5.39 -3.81
CA ASN A 137 23.05 -5.95 -5.06
C ASN A 137 24.37 -6.68 -4.81
N LEU A 138 25.30 -6.06 -4.07
CA LEU A 138 26.58 -6.68 -3.77
C LEU A 138 26.42 -7.97 -2.96
N VAL A 139 25.63 -7.96 -1.90
CA VAL A 139 25.52 -9.15 -1.04
C VAL A 139 24.73 -10.27 -1.71
N ASN A 140 23.72 -9.95 -2.51
CA ASN A 140 22.99 -10.92 -3.31
C ASN A 140 23.89 -11.56 -4.39
N GLU A 141 24.80 -10.78 -4.99
CA GLU A 141 25.81 -11.29 -5.93
C GLU A 141 26.79 -12.26 -5.24
N GLN A 142 27.15 -12.01 -3.97
CA GLN A 142 28.17 -12.80 -3.26
C GLN A 142 27.61 -14.03 -2.52
N ILE A 143 26.43 -13.93 -1.92
CA ILE A 143 25.86 -14.98 -1.06
C ILE A 143 24.74 -15.76 -1.79
N HIS A 144 24.24 -15.27 -2.93
CA HIS A 144 23.09 -15.84 -3.67
C HIS A 144 21.82 -15.99 -2.83
N THR A 145 21.67 -15.17 -1.78
CA THR A 145 20.53 -15.25 -0.88
C THR A 145 19.71 -13.99 -1.00
N LYS A 146 18.52 -14.11 -1.58
CA LYS A 146 17.59 -12.98 -1.72
C LYS A 146 16.97 -12.52 -0.38
N ASP A 147 17.27 -13.24 0.69
CA ASP A 147 16.80 -12.94 2.04
C ASP A 147 17.59 -11.78 2.66
N PHE A 148 16.97 -10.60 2.71
CA PHE A 148 17.52 -9.37 3.26
C PHE A 148 17.26 -9.20 4.77
N SER A 149 16.77 -10.24 5.46
CA SER A 149 16.41 -10.18 6.88
C SER A 149 17.61 -9.92 7.82
N TRP A 150 18.83 -10.19 7.38
CA TRP A 150 20.07 -9.85 8.08
C TRP A 150 20.44 -8.36 8.01
N PHE A 151 19.81 -7.60 7.10
CA PHE A 151 19.99 -6.15 6.94
C PHE A 151 19.22 -5.32 7.96
N ARG A 152 18.46 -5.98 8.83
CA ARG A 152 17.74 -5.34 9.93
C ARG A 152 18.78 -4.99 10.99
N PRO A 153 18.96 -3.70 11.33
CA PRO A 153 19.80 -3.37 12.48
C PRO A 153 19.23 -4.07 13.73
N LYS A 154 20.04 -4.24 14.78
CA LYS A 154 19.65 -5.06 15.95
C LYS A 154 19.35 -4.27 17.23
N LYS A 155 19.55 -2.95 17.21
CA LYS A 155 19.60 -2.09 18.41
C LYS A 155 18.58 -0.95 18.44
N GLU A 156 17.70 -0.82 17.46
CA GLU A 156 16.67 0.24 17.47
C GLU A 156 15.33 -0.28 18.00
N VAL A 157 14.64 0.57 18.75
CA VAL A 157 13.28 0.34 19.27
C VAL A 157 12.33 -0.04 18.13
N SER A 158 12.47 0.57 16.95
CA SER A 158 11.67 0.25 15.76
C SER A 158 11.85 -1.17 15.21
N GLN A 159 12.89 -1.91 15.63
CA GLN A 159 13.08 -3.32 15.26
C GLN A 159 12.37 -4.29 16.18
N GLN A 160 11.85 -3.83 17.32
CA GLN A 160 10.98 -4.64 18.16
C GLN A 160 9.60 -4.83 17.52
N PHE A 161 9.28 -4.02 16.49
CA PHE A 161 7.97 -4.04 15.85
C PHE A 161 8.08 -4.66 14.45
N ILE A 162 7.29 -5.70 14.25
CA ILE A 162 7.08 -6.36 12.97
C ILE A 162 6.06 -5.58 12.14
N THR A 163 5.13 -4.90 12.81
CA THR A 163 4.00 -4.20 12.18
C THR A 163 3.89 -2.77 12.69
N GLN A 164 3.33 -1.89 11.87
CA GLN A 164 2.99 -0.53 12.28
C GLN A 164 2.06 -0.51 13.50
N ASP A 165 1.15 -1.47 13.67
CA ASP A 165 0.24 -1.51 14.82
C ASP A 165 0.97 -1.75 16.14
N GLN A 166 1.98 -2.62 16.14
CA GLN A 166 2.86 -2.82 17.31
C GLN A 166 3.66 -1.56 17.63
N PHE A 167 4.14 -0.86 16.59
CA PHE A 167 4.82 0.41 16.76
C PHE A 167 3.89 1.46 17.38
N ILE A 168 2.65 1.59 16.90
CA ILE A 168 1.67 2.52 17.50
C ILE A 168 1.34 2.09 18.93
N ASP A 169 1.06 0.82 19.20
CA ASP A 169 0.72 0.36 20.55
C ASP A 169 1.83 0.69 21.56
N TYR A 170 3.09 0.50 21.17
CA TYR A 170 4.24 0.93 21.96
C TYR A 170 4.27 2.45 22.13
N TRP A 171 4.09 3.19 21.04
CA TRP A 171 4.16 4.65 21.01
C TRP A 171 3.08 5.29 21.89
N GLU A 172 1.85 4.78 21.83
CA GLU A 172 0.76 5.20 22.68
C GLU A 172 1.11 4.95 24.15
N LYS A 173 1.67 3.79 24.51
CA LYS A 173 2.07 3.49 25.90
C LYS A 173 3.19 4.39 26.41
N GLU A 174 4.16 4.73 25.56
CA GLU A 174 5.34 5.50 25.98
C GLU A 174 5.06 7.00 26.05
N ILE A 175 4.32 7.60 25.11
CA ILE A 175 4.05 9.03 25.15
C ILE A 175 2.87 9.40 26.04
N PHE A 176 1.79 8.59 26.08
CA PHE A 176 0.61 9.01 26.83
C PHE A 176 0.86 9.17 28.32
N LYS A 177 1.95 8.58 28.85
CA LYS A 177 2.41 8.82 30.22
C LYS A 177 2.57 10.31 30.53
N ASP A 178 3.00 11.11 29.56
CA ASP A 178 3.32 12.55 29.76
C ASP A 178 2.32 13.51 29.10
N GLY A 179 1.26 12.99 28.45
CA GLY A 179 0.18 13.80 27.86
C GLY A 179 0.57 14.69 26.67
N HIS A 180 1.81 14.59 26.17
CA HIS A 180 2.32 15.42 25.08
C HIS A 180 2.65 14.60 23.83
N TRP A 181 1.73 14.57 22.87
CA TRP A 181 2.00 14.02 21.55
C TRP A 181 2.80 15.00 20.69
N ASP A 182 4.05 14.66 20.41
CA ASP A 182 4.89 15.37 19.45
C ASP A 182 5.79 14.38 18.68
N ASP A 183 5.58 14.23 17.37
CA ASP A 183 6.50 13.47 16.50
C ASP A 183 7.88 14.12 16.37
N SER A 184 8.11 15.28 17.01
CA SER A 184 9.42 15.87 17.21
C SER A 184 10.30 15.14 18.23
N LEU A 185 9.72 14.27 19.08
CA LEU A 185 10.45 13.47 20.06
C LEU A 185 11.55 12.64 19.36
N GLY A 186 12.79 12.94 19.72
CA GLY A 186 13.95 12.62 18.89
C GLY A 186 14.20 11.13 18.64
N CYS A 187 13.75 10.24 19.53
CA CYS A 187 13.91 8.80 19.36
C CYS A 187 13.01 8.23 18.26
N ILE A 188 11.85 8.84 18.00
CA ILE A 188 10.82 8.33 17.09
C ILE A 188 10.74 9.13 15.80
N LYS A 189 11.11 10.42 15.84
CA LYS A 189 11.16 11.27 14.65
C LYS A 189 11.96 10.63 13.50
N LYS A 190 13.00 9.86 13.82
CA LYS A 190 13.81 9.13 12.84
C LYS A 190 13.10 7.93 12.21
N ASP A 191 12.07 7.40 12.87
CA ASP A 191 11.29 6.23 12.46
C ASP A 191 10.05 6.58 11.65
N LEU A 192 9.69 7.85 11.55
CA LEU A 192 8.48 8.30 10.88
C LEU A 192 8.80 9.22 9.70
N LEU A 193 8.15 8.95 8.57
CA LEU A 193 8.15 9.84 7.42
C LEU A 193 6.76 10.44 7.24
N SER A 194 6.67 11.77 7.31
CA SER A 194 5.44 12.51 7.02
C SER A 194 5.21 12.56 5.52
N VAL A 195 4.06 12.06 5.06
CA VAL A 195 3.70 12.00 3.64
C VAL A 195 2.28 12.50 3.40
N ASN A 196 2.03 12.94 2.16
CA ASN A 196 0.72 13.30 1.65
C ASN A 196 0.14 12.16 0.83
N LEU A 197 -1.20 12.01 0.89
CA LEU A 197 -1.95 11.06 0.07
C LEU A 197 -2.01 11.44 -1.41
N THR A 198 -1.94 12.73 -1.70
CA THR A 198 -2.08 13.28 -3.05
C THR A 198 -0.92 14.22 -3.34
N LEU A 199 -0.58 14.40 -4.61
CA LEU A 199 0.54 15.26 -5.03
C LEU A 199 0.40 16.68 -4.47
N PHE A 200 -0.82 17.23 -4.46
CA PHE A 200 -1.10 18.60 -4.04
C PHE A 200 -1.81 18.71 -2.69
N GLY A 201 -1.79 17.66 -1.87
CA GLY A 201 -2.52 17.62 -0.59
C GLY A 201 -1.94 18.53 0.51
N ASN A 202 -2.76 18.77 1.54
CA ASN A 202 -2.46 19.59 2.72
C ASN A 202 -2.01 21.01 2.37
N ASN A 203 -2.73 21.67 1.47
CA ASN A 203 -2.37 23.01 0.99
C ASN A 203 -2.60 24.12 2.03
N SER A 204 -3.28 23.82 3.15
CA SER A 204 -3.58 24.77 4.23
C SER A 204 -2.34 25.42 4.85
N ARG A 205 -1.21 24.69 4.92
CA ARG A 205 0.08 25.20 5.43
C ARG A 205 1.22 24.65 4.59
N TRP A 206 2.18 25.50 4.26
CA TRP A 206 3.34 25.12 3.45
C TRP A 206 4.17 23.98 4.05
N SER A 207 4.17 23.82 5.37
CA SER A 207 4.89 22.76 6.09
C SER A 207 4.19 21.40 6.06
N ASN A 208 2.92 21.37 5.66
CA ASN A 208 2.09 20.17 5.62
C ASN A 208 1.93 19.65 4.19
N SER A 209 2.17 20.50 3.19
CA SER A 209 2.16 20.16 1.77
C SER A 209 3.56 19.77 1.29
N SER A 210 3.75 18.49 0.96
CA SER A 210 4.98 17.96 0.37
C SER A 210 5.38 18.71 -0.89
N PHE A 211 4.41 19.08 -1.74
CA PHE A 211 4.69 19.86 -2.94
C PHE A 211 5.16 21.27 -2.60
N SER A 212 4.54 21.93 -1.62
CA SER A 212 5.00 23.25 -1.15
C SER A 212 6.40 23.18 -0.55
N MET A 213 6.73 22.13 0.19
CA MET A 213 8.08 21.91 0.73
C MET A 213 9.11 21.72 -0.39
N PHE A 214 8.77 20.92 -1.40
CA PHE A 214 9.56 20.74 -2.61
C PHE A 214 9.86 22.08 -3.31
N LEU A 215 8.82 22.89 -3.56
CA LEU A 215 8.97 24.20 -4.21
C LEU A 215 9.80 25.18 -3.37
N ARG A 216 9.60 25.18 -2.05
CA ARG A 216 10.29 26.10 -1.13
C ARG A 216 11.70 25.65 -0.76
N LYS A 217 12.15 24.50 -1.26
CA LYS A 217 13.47 23.93 -0.96
C LYS A 217 13.68 23.76 0.55
N LYS A 218 12.59 23.49 1.28
CA LYS A 218 12.61 23.29 2.73
C LYS A 218 12.48 21.81 3.03
N SER A 219 13.27 21.33 3.98
CA SER A 219 13.09 20.01 4.56
C SER A 219 12.81 20.14 6.05
N VAL A 220 11.99 19.24 6.57
CA VAL A 220 12.10 18.88 7.98
C VAL A 220 13.32 17.98 8.07
N ASP A 221 14.26 18.30 8.96
CA ASP A 221 15.47 17.51 9.16
C ASP A 221 15.06 16.11 9.66
N ALA A 222 14.96 15.17 8.72
CA ALA A 222 14.82 13.77 9.03
C ALA A 222 16.23 13.30 9.36
N LYS A 223 16.47 12.91 10.62
CA LYS A 223 17.73 12.27 11.05
C LYS A 223 17.90 10.87 10.42
N ILE A 224 17.45 10.67 9.19
CA ILE A 224 17.42 9.40 8.48
C ILE A 224 18.84 8.91 8.15
N ILE A 225 19.79 9.83 7.95
CA ILE A 225 21.21 9.46 7.84
C ILE A 225 21.71 8.80 9.12
N GLN A 226 21.20 9.21 10.29
CA GLN A 226 21.57 8.56 11.56
C GLN A 226 21.13 7.10 11.58
N LYS A 227 19.99 6.75 10.98
CA LYS A 227 19.59 5.34 10.83
C LYS A 227 20.55 4.57 9.96
N LEU A 228 20.97 5.16 8.84
CA LEU A 228 21.98 4.53 7.97
C LEU A 228 23.29 4.31 8.74
N LYS A 229 23.71 5.27 9.57
CA LYS A 229 24.92 5.16 10.39
C LYS A 229 24.81 4.04 11.43
N LEU A 230 23.71 3.99 12.18
CA LEU A 230 23.43 2.93 13.16
C LEU A 230 23.35 1.56 12.47
N PHE A 231 22.76 1.50 11.28
CA PHE A 231 22.77 0.31 10.43
C PHE A 231 24.20 -0.11 10.09
N THR A 232 25.01 0.78 9.51
CA THR A 232 26.38 0.47 9.09
C THR A 232 27.25 0.04 10.26
N GLU A 233 27.11 0.69 11.41
CA GLU A 233 27.80 0.30 12.64
C GLU A 233 27.44 -1.14 13.04
N SER A 234 26.17 -1.53 12.93
CA SER A 234 25.70 -2.87 13.31
C SER A 234 26.32 -4.00 12.46
N ILE A 235 26.74 -3.71 11.23
CA ILE A 235 27.43 -4.67 10.35
C ILE A 235 28.95 -4.50 10.37
N GLY A 236 29.48 -3.63 11.24
CA GLY A 236 30.91 -3.39 11.40
C GLY A 236 31.52 -2.47 10.34
N LEU A 237 30.72 -1.60 9.72
CA LEU A 237 31.21 -0.50 8.88
C LEU A 237 31.45 0.75 9.72
N LEU A 238 32.56 1.42 9.46
CA LEU A 238 32.90 2.67 10.13
C LEU A 238 32.02 3.82 9.62
N GLU A 239 31.45 4.59 10.56
CA GLU A 239 30.63 5.77 10.29
C GLU A 239 31.33 6.78 9.36
N SER A 240 32.65 6.90 9.49
CA SER A 240 33.48 7.80 8.67
C SER A 240 33.41 7.50 7.16
N LYS A 241 33.16 6.25 6.76
CA LYS A 241 32.97 5.88 5.34
C LYS A 241 31.63 6.37 4.81
N ILE A 242 30.59 6.29 5.64
CA ILE A 242 29.27 6.83 5.31
C ILE A 242 29.29 8.35 5.23
N ASP A 243 30.07 9.01 6.10
CA ASP A 243 30.25 10.46 6.00
C ASP A 243 30.94 10.88 4.71
N LYS A 244 31.91 10.10 4.21
CA LYS A 244 32.52 10.36 2.89
C LYS A 244 31.52 10.22 1.76
N LEU A 245 30.76 9.12 1.70
CA LEU A 245 29.72 8.92 0.69
C LEU A 245 28.63 10.00 0.75
N ASN A 246 28.25 10.41 1.95
CA ASN A 246 27.32 11.51 2.17
C ASN A 246 27.90 12.86 1.71
N SER A 247 29.21 13.08 1.87
CA SER A 247 29.85 14.31 1.38
C SER A 247 29.86 14.38 -0.15
N ILE A 248 30.13 13.25 -0.83
CA ILE A 248 29.97 13.12 -2.29
C ILE A 248 28.51 13.35 -2.67
N TRP A 249 27.56 12.70 -1.98
CA TRP A 249 26.13 12.92 -2.22
C TRP A 249 25.75 14.39 -2.12
N LYS A 250 26.15 15.08 -1.04
CA LYS A 250 25.87 16.51 -0.82
C LYS A 250 26.53 17.41 -1.84
N LYS A 251 27.73 17.10 -2.32
CA LYS A 251 28.40 17.81 -3.42
C LYS A 251 27.51 17.88 -4.67
N TYR A 252 26.82 16.79 -5.00
CA TYR A 252 25.97 16.72 -6.20
C TYR A 252 24.50 17.07 -5.94
N TYR A 253 23.95 16.67 -4.80
CA TYR A 253 22.51 16.67 -4.50
C TYR A 253 22.11 17.44 -3.25
N GLY A 254 23.02 18.16 -2.60
CA GLY A 254 22.77 18.88 -1.35
C GLY A 254 21.70 19.96 -1.45
N SER A 255 21.19 20.39 -0.29
CA SER A 255 20.00 21.24 -0.12
C SER A 255 20.08 22.60 -0.84
N SER A 256 21.28 23.12 -1.08
CA SER A 256 21.50 24.36 -1.84
C SER A 256 21.05 24.27 -3.31
N LYS A 257 20.85 23.05 -3.84
CA LYS A 257 20.49 22.80 -5.24
C LYS A 257 18.99 22.63 -5.52
N GLY A 258 18.16 22.61 -4.47
CA GLY A 258 16.71 22.48 -4.60
C GLY A 258 16.08 21.54 -3.57
N GLY A 259 14.76 21.64 -3.41
CA GLY A 259 13.99 20.63 -2.70
C GLY A 259 13.86 19.36 -3.55
N VAL A 260 13.56 18.26 -2.88
CA VAL A 260 13.29 16.97 -3.53
C VAL A 260 11.84 16.59 -3.29
N LEU A 261 11.17 16.14 -4.34
CA LEU A 261 9.87 15.49 -4.23
C LEU A 261 10.10 13.99 -4.39
N TYR A 262 9.71 13.24 -3.37
CA TYR A 262 9.65 11.79 -3.42
C TYR A 262 8.22 11.35 -3.69
N GLN A 263 8.07 10.41 -4.61
CA GLN A 263 6.84 9.67 -4.84
C GLN A 263 7.10 8.21 -4.47
N ILE A 264 6.42 7.77 -3.42
CA ILE A 264 6.65 6.51 -2.75
C ILE A 264 5.45 5.62 -3.05
N PHE A 265 5.68 4.53 -3.78
CA PHE A 265 4.69 3.52 -4.08
C PHE A 265 4.88 2.34 -3.14
N ILE A 266 3.83 2.00 -2.40
CA ILE A 266 3.81 0.84 -1.50
C ILE A 266 2.77 -0.15 -2.02
N PRO A 267 3.12 -1.44 -2.21
CA PRO A 267 2.16 -2.43 -2.68
C PRO A 267 0.92 -2.45 -1.81
N LYS A 268 -0.25 -2.60 -2.43
CA LYS A 268 -1.53 -2.64 -1.69
C LYS A 268 -1.56 -3.73 -0.62
N THR A 269 -0.89 -4.85 -0.87
CA THR A 269 -0.76 -5.99 0.07
C THR A 269 0.12 -5.69 1.28
N LYS A 270 0.91 -4.61 1.25
CA LYS A 270 1.91 -4.26 2.27
C LYS A 270 1.65 -2.92 2.94
N VAL A 271 0.73 -2.11 2.43
CA VAL A 271 0.50 -0.74 2.93
C VAL A 271 0.16 -0.70 4.41
N ASN A 272 -0.65 -1.65 4.90
CA ASN A 272 -1.07 -1.70 6.30
C ASN A 272 0.09 -2.05 7.26
N ASP A 273 1.19 -2.62 6.75
CA ASP A 273 2.35 -2.95 7.58
C ASP A 273 3.20 -1.71 7.91
N PHE A 274 3.15 -0.68 7.05
CA PHE A 274 4.05 0.47 7.11
C PHE A 274 3.35 1.80 7.31
N VAL A 275 2.06 1.90 7.04
CA VAL A 275 1.40 3.19 6.86
C VAL A 275 0.21 3.32 7.79
N TYR A 276 0.10 4.49 8.43
CA TYR A 276 -1.08 4.82 9.23
C TYR A 276 -1.57 6.24 8.98
N LEU A 277 -2.88 6.41 9.16
CA LEU A 277 -3.52 7.71 9.09
C LEU A 277 -3.15 8.54 10.31
N SER A 278 -2.75 9.80 10.10
CA SER A 278 -2.36 10.68 11.18
C SER A 278 -3.02 12.06 11.10
N HIS A 279 -3.10 12.74 12.25
CA HIS A 279 -3.27 14.18 12.28
C HIS A 279 -1.95 14.88 11.91
N SER A 280 -2.00 16.21 11.91
CA SER A 280 -0.79 17.03 12.04
C SER A 280 0.01 16.58 13.27
N PHE A 281 1.35 16.63 13.19
CA PHE A 281 2.27 16.16 14.25
C PHE A 281 2.30 14.64 14.48
N GLY A 282 1.78 13.85 13.53
CA GLY A 282 2.04 12.41 13.46
C GLY A 282 1.24 11.54 14.43
N THR A 283 0.27 12.13 15.14
CA THR A 283 -0.63 11.37 16.02
C THR A 283 -1.61 10.52 15.21
N PRO A 284 -1.91 9.26 15.59
CA PRO A 284 -2.90 8.43 14.90
C PRO A 284 -4.22 9.17 14.78
N TYR A 285 -4.85 9.06 13.63
CA TYR A 285 -6.11 9.72 13.38
C TYR A 285 -7.25 9.04 14.12
N ARG A 286 -7.93 9.77 15.01
CA ARG A 286 -8.85 9.19 16.02
C ARG A 286 -10.33 9.20 15.65
N CYS A 287 -10.66 9.66 14.45
CA CYS A 287 -12.05 9.75 14.03
C CYS A 287 -12.40 8.65 13.05
N LYS A 288 -13.59 8.06 13.24
CA LYS A 288 -14.15 7.08 12.30
C LYS A 288 -14.40 7.75 10.95
N LEU A 289 -13.81 7.16 9.90
CA LEU A 289 -13.98 7.53 8.50
C LEU A 289 -14.68 6.40 7.72
N VAL A 290 -14.25 5.16 7.95
CA VAL A 290 -14.78 3.95 7.32
C VAL A 290 -15.20 2.92 8.37
N GLY A 291 -15.87 1.86 7.92
CA GLY A 291 -16.38 0.79 8.79
C GLY A 291 -15.31 -0.02 9.53
N SER A 292 -14.05 -0.01 9.09
CA SER A 292 -12.95 -0.78 9.72
C SER A 292 -12.28 -0.08 10.91
N PHE A 293 -12.89 0.98 11.45
CA PHE A 293 -12.39 1.69 12.62
C PHE A 293 -12.44 0.82 13.90
N ASP A 294 -11.33 0.76 14.62
CA ASP A 294 -11.24 0.10 15.94
C ASP A 294 -11.72 1.07 17.02
N GLU A 295 -12.91 0.84 17.55
CA GLU A 295 -13.53 1.66 18.59
C GLU A 295 -12.79 1.62 19.94
N ALA A 296 -12.11 0.51 20.24
CA ALA A 296 -11.37 0.36 21.50
C ALA A 296 -10.06 1.14 21.45
N LYS A 297 -9.34 1.05 20.34
CA LYS A 297 -8.08 1.77 20.12
C LYS A 297 -8.26 3.19 19.57
N LYS A 298 -9.49 3.55 19.17
CA LYS A 298 -9.84 4.81 18.52
C LYS A 298 -8.93 5.13 17.34
N ARG A 299 -8.74 4.17 16.42
CA ARG A 299 -7.92 4.36 15.21
C ARG A 299 -8.34 3.44 14.08
N HIS A 300 -7.84 3.71 12.87
CA HIS A 300 -7.99 2.82 11.71
C HIS A 300 -6.82 1.83 11.66
N PRO A 301 -7.01 0.53 12.00
CA PRO A 301 -5.95 -0.49 11.92
C PRO A 301 -5.56 -0.81 10.47
N ARG A 302 -6.41 -0.46 9.50
CA ARG A 302 -6.17 -0.72 8.07
C ARG A 302 -6.33 0.55 7.27
N ILE A 303 -5.21 1.19 6.94
CA ILE A 303 -5.20 2.38 6.09
C ILE A 303 -5.71 2.08 4.68
N SER A 304 -5.54 0.85 4.19
CA SER A 304 -6.05 0.41 2.88
C SER A 304 -7.53 0.74 2.69
N ASP A 305 -8.34 0.56 3.74
CA ASP A 305 -9.79 0.69 3.64
C ASP A 305 -10.19 2.18 3.50
N VAL A 306 -9.44 3.08 4.15
CA VAL A 306 -9.59 4.53 3.98
C VAL A 306 -9.14 4.95 2.57
N LEU A 307 -8.01 4.42 2.10
CA LEU A 307 -7.49 4.70 0.75
C LEU A 307 -8.42 4.17 -0.35
N ASP A 308 -9.01 3.00 -0.17
CA ASP A 308 -9.96 2.42 -1.11
C ASP A 308 -11.25 3.23 -1.13
N ALA A 309 -11.78 3.61 0.04
CA ALA A 309 -12.96 4.48 0.08
C ALA A 309 -12.71 5.83 -0.60
N TYR A 310 -11.51 6.39 -0.42
CA TYR A 310 -11.05 7.58 -1.15
C TYR A 310 -11.04 7.36 -2.66
N LEU A 311 -10.40 6.29 -3.12
CA LEU A 311 -10.28 5.97 -4.55
C LEU A 311 -11.65 5.67 -5.17
N MET A 312 -12.55 5.02 -4.44
CA MET A 312 -13.90 4.71 -4.94
C MET A 312 -14.80 5.94 -4.98
N GLY A 313 -14.36 7.08 -4.42
CA GLY A 313 -15.23 8.26 -4.23
C GLY A 313 -16.44 7.92 -3.36
N THR A 314 -16.31 6.91 -2.50
CA THR A 314 -17.40 6.51 -1.61
C THR A 314 -17.52 7.59 -0.54
N VAL A 315 -18.74 8.02 -0.26
CA VAL A 315 -18.99 8.91 0.87
C VAL A 315 -18.52 8.18 2.13
N LEU A 316 -17.40 8.65 2.71
CA LEU A 316 -16.97 8.17 4.03
C LEU A 316 -18.11 8.41 5.00
N GLU A 317 -18.39 7.44 5.87
CA GLU A 317 -19.31 7.63 6.99
C GLU A 317 -18.66 8.58 7.99
N ILE A 318 -18.69 9.87 7.67
CA ILE A 318 -18.23 10.91 8.57
C ILE A 318 -19.30 11.08 9.63
N ASP A 319 -19.00 10.75 10.87
CA ASP A 319 -19.88 11.10 11.99
C ASP A 319 -19.92 12.63 12.16
N LEU A 320 -20.89 13.25 11.50
CA LEU A 320 -21.07 14.71 11.47
C LEU A 320 -21.24 15.31 12.87
N LYS A 321 -21.64 14.51 13.87
CA LYS A 321 -21.77 14.96 15.26
C LYS A 321 -20.42 15.29 15.90
N ASN A 322 -19.34 14.75 15.36
CA ASN A 322 -17.99 14.96 15.85
C ASN A 322 -17.21 16.01 15.03
N ILE A 323 -17.84 16.74 14.10
CA ILE A 323 -17.13 17.79 13.36
C ILE A 323 -17.11 19.10 14.17
N ILE A 324 -15.92 19.60 14.47
CA ILE A 324 -15.70 20.93 15.06
C ILE A 324 -14.85 21.77 14.11
N VAL A 325 -15.31 22.99 13.82
CA VAL A 325 -14.49 23.96 13.08
C VAL A 325 -13.64 24.74 14.09
N CYS A 326 -12.34 24.46 14.13
CA CYS A 326 -11.43 25.18 15.02
C CYS A 326 -10.81 26.39 14.35
N LYS A 327 -10.74 27.51 15.09
CA LYS A 327 -10.16 28.77 14.63
C LYS A 327 -8.66 28.87 14.90
N ASP A 328 -8.13 28.05 15.82
CA ASP A 328 -6.74 28.07 16.24
C ASP A 328 -6.24 26.67 16.66
N GLU A 329 -4.94 26.55 16.90
CA GLU A 329 -4.28 25.31 17.33
C GLU A 329 -4.63 24.88 18.75
N LYS A 330 -5.05 25.82 19.61
CA LYS A 330 -5.46 25.49 20.97
C LYS A 330 -6.76 24.69 20.94
N CYS A 331 -7.74 25.15 20.17
CA CYS A 331 -8.97 24.43 19.90
C CYS A 331 -8.71 23.04 19.29
N MET A 332 -7.75 22.92 18.36
CA MET A 332 -7.39 21.61 17.80
C MET A 332 -6.86 20.65 18.86
N ARG A 333 -6.01 21.14 19.78
CA ARG A 333 -5.46 20.35 20.89
C ARG A 333 -6.53 19.96 21.90
N GLU A 334 -7.52 20.82 22.13
CA GLU A 334 -8.62 20.55 23.07
C GLU A 334 -9.70 19.61 22.51
N ASN A 335 -9.71 19.35 21.19
CA ASN A 335 -10.72 18.54 20.52
C ASN A 335 -10.10 17.43 19.63
N GLN A 336 -8.98 16.84 20.07
CA GLN A 336 -8.25 15.80 19.32
C GLN A 336 -9.05 14.52 19.07
N ASP A 337 -10.11 14.28 19.85
CA ASP A 337 -11.06 13.18 19.71
C ASP A 337 -12.16 13.44 18.68
N LYS A 338 -12.18 14.64 18.09
CA LYS A 338 -13.20 15.11 17.15
C LYS A 338 -12.58 15.43 15.79
N ILE A 339 -13.43 15.44 14.77
CA ILE A 339 -13.04 15.82 13.41
C ILE A 339 -12.88 17.33 13.39
N VAL A 340 -11.65 17.80 13.57
CA VAL A 340 -11.34 19.22 13.55
C VAL A 340 -11.09 19.67 12.12
N ILE A 341 -11.97 20.50 11.58
CA ILE A 341 -11.72 21.22 10.32
C ILE A 341 -11.09 22.56 10.68
N PHE A 342 -9.81 22.75 10.36
CA PHE A 342 -9.17 24.05 10.57
C PHE A 342 -9.81 25.07 9.62
N GLY A 343 -10.22 26.21 10.18
CA GLY A 343 -10.89 27.29 9.46
C GLY A 343 -10.11 27.73 8.22
N LEU A 344 -10.48 27.16 7.07
CA LEU A 344 -10.21 27.74 5.77
C LEU A 344 -10.93 29.08 5.78
N SER A 345 -10.18 30.15 6.00
CA SER A 345 -10.63 31.52 5.76
C SER A 345 -10.82 31.69 4.26
N PHE A 346 -11.85 31.04 3.70
CA PHE A 346 -12.39 31.39 2.41
C PHE A 346 -13.08 32.73 2.60
N LYS A 347 -12.29 33.81 2.60
CA LYS A 347 -12.76 35.17 2.87
C LYS A 347 -13.91 35.62 1.97
N ASN A 348 -14.32 34.88 0.93
CA ASN A 348 -15.27 35.37 -0.07
C ASN A 348 -16.23 34.37 -0.74
N LYS A 349 -16.59 33.19 -0.19
CA LYS A 349 -17.75 32.42 -0.73
C LYS A 349 -18.49 31.59 0.35
N PRO A 350 -19.64 32.05 0.86
CA PRO A 350 -20.40 31.36 1.91
C PRO A 350 -21.47 30.36 1.39
N HIS A 351 -21.31 29.76 0.20
CA HIS A 351 -22.44 29.02 -0.42
C HIS A 351 -22.36 27.50 -0.63
N HIS A 352 -21.30 26.77 -0.27
CA HIS A 352 -21.41 25.29 -0.26
C HIS A 352 -20.76 24.67 0.96
N LEU A 353 -21.57 24.46 2.00
CA LEU A 353 -21.32 23.57 3.14
C LEU A 353 -21.36 22.07 2.73
N GLU A 354 -21.63 21.77 1.45
CA GLU A 354 -21.70 20.40 0.91
C GLU A 354 -20.32 19.75 0.70
N ASN A 355 -19.23 20.51 0.66
CA ASN A 355 -17.87 19.98 0.46
C ASN A 355 -17.03 19.92 1.75
N LYS A 356 -17.64 19.62 2.91
CA LYS A 356 -16.89 19.36 4.16
C LYS A 356 -15.90 18.19 4.03
N PHE A 357 -16.22 17.26 3.13
CA PHE A 357 -15.41 16.10 2.81
C PHE A 357 -14.07 16.47 2.16
N ASP A 358 -14.09 17.36 1.16
CA ASP A 358 -12.91 17.76 0.41
C ASP A 358 -11.89 18.48 1.30
N GLY A 359 -12.38 19.29 2.25
CA GLY A 359 -11.54 19.95 3.25
C GLY A 359 -10.95 18.98 4.27
N LEU A 360 -11.64 17.88 4.59
CA LEU A 360 -11.13 16.86 5.50
C LEU A 360 -9.99 16.08 4.86
N LEU A 361 -10.20 15.63 3.63
CA LEU A 361 -9.23 14.88 2.84
C LEU A 361 -7.95 15.66 2.60
N ASP A 362 -8.06 16.96 2.33
CA ASP A 362 -6.89 17.81 2.20
C ASP A 362 -6.12 17.93 3.52
N GLN A 363 -6.76 17.74 4.68
CA GLN A 363 -6.13 17.81 6.00
C GLN A 363 -5.61 16.47 6.52
N LEU A 364 -5.94 15.36 5.85
CA LEU A 364 -5.43 14.05 6.22
C LEU A 364 -3.93 13.98 5.97
N GLN A 365 -3.19 13.66 7.02
CA GLN A 365 -1.79 13.32 6.91
C GLN A 365 -1.61 11.82 7.03
N VAL A 366 -0.50 11.34 6.52
CA VAL A 366 -0.10 9.96 6.67
C VAL A 366 1.33 9.93 7.19
N ARG A 367 1.60 8.89 7.97
CA ARG A 367 2.96 8.56 8.41
C ARG A 367 3.31 7.19 7.86
N ILE A 368 4.50 7.12 7.26
CA ILE A 368 5.14 5.85 6.94
C ILE A 368 6.11 5.55 8.08
N VAL A 369 5.92 4.41 8.72
CA VAL A 369 6.86 3.84 9.68
C VAL A 369 8.01 3.21 8.89
N LEU A 370 9.19 3.80 9.02
CA LEU A 370 10.42 3.38 8.36
C LEU A 370 11.04 2.17 9.09
N LEU A 371 10.27 1.08 9.17
CA LEU A 371 10.74 -0.22 9.65
C LEU A 371 11.87 -0.70 8.74
N SER A 372 12.76 -1.55 9.26
CA SER A 372 13.85 -2.13 8.46
C SER A 372 13.36 -2.82 7.19
N GLU A 373 12.22 -3.52 7.31
CA GLU A 373 11.53 -4.20 6.21
C GLU A 373 11.12 -3.20 5.10
N PHE A 374 10.75 -1.95 5.41
CA PHE A 374 10.39 -0.94 4.39
C PHE A 374 11.49 -0.71 3.34
N PHE A 375 12.76 -0.88 3.73
CA PHE A 375 13.91 -0.73 2.83
C PHE A 375 14.30 -2.01 2.10
N ASN A 376 13.62 -3.14 2.37
CA ASN A 376 13.82 -4.42 1.67
C ASN A 376 13.23 -4.34 0.26
N PRO A 377 14.05 -4.43 -0.80
CA PRO A 377 13.58 -4.28 -2.18
C PRO A 377 12.65 -5.41 -2.63
N GLU A 378 12.68 -6.58 -1.98
CA GLU A 378 11.74 -7.68 -2.25
C GLU A 378 10.29 -7.34 -1.91
N ILE A 379 10.07 -6.39 -1.00
CA ILE A 379 8.71 -5.91 -0.69
C ILE A 379 8.10 -5.22 -1.90
N GLY A 380 8.94 -4.70 -2.81
CA GLY A 380 8.49 -4.01 -4.00
C GLY A 380 8.14 -2.54 -3.76
N VAL A 381 8.53 -1.95 -2.62
CA VAL A 381 8.42 -0.50 -2.42
C VAL A 381 9.24 0.21 -3.51
N LYS A 382 8.61 1.14 -4.24
CA LYS A 382 9.28 1.93 -5.29
C LYS A 382 9.34 3.39 -4.86
N ILE A 383 10.50 4.01 -4.98
CA ILE A 383 10.66 5.45 -4.69
C ILE A 383 11.20 6.14 -5.92
N PHE A 384 10.44 7.12 -6.40
CA PHE A 384 10.86 8.00 -7.47
C PHE A 384 11.24 9.36 -6.90
N GLU A 385 12.37 9.87 -7.35
CA GLU A 385 12.90 11.15 -6.95
C GLU A 385 12.72 12.17 -8.08
N TYR A 386 12.22 13.36 -7.75
CA TYR A 386 12.10 14.49 -8.67
C TYR A 386 12.82 15.71 -8.13
N ARG A 387 13.48 16.42 -9.05
CA ARG A 387 14.24 17.64 -8.78
C ARG A 387 13.93 18.67 -9.86
N LEU A 388 13.86 19.93 -9.49
CA LEU A 388 13.73 21.03 -10.46
C LEU A 388 15.01 21.22 -11.28
N ASN A 389 16.16 20.93 -10.66
CA ASN A 389 17.46 21.03 -11.29
C ASN A 389 18.06 19.64 -11.39
N GLU A 390 17.80 18.96 -12.51
CA GLU A 390 18.53 17.75 -12.83
C GLU A 390 20.02 18.08 -13.04
N LEU A 391 20.88 17.18 -12.56
CA LEU A 391 22.29 17.23 -12.89
C LEU A 391 22.49 17.16 -14.41
N THR A 392 23.47 17.90 -14.91
CA THR A 392 23.96 17.70 -16.28
C THR A 392 24.45 16.26 -16.44
N LYS A 393 24.48 15.75 -17.67
CA LYS A 393 25.00 14.40 -17.96
C LYS A 393 26.40 14.20 -17.36
N GLU A 394 27.30 15.16 -17.61
CA GLU A 394 28.65 15.16 -17.04
C GLU A 394 28.66 15.11 -15.51
N ALA A 395 27.81 15.90 -14.83
CA ALA A 395 27.74 15.87 -13.38
C ALA A 395 27.16 14.55 -12.84
N LYS A 396 26.21 13.92 -13.56
CA LYS A 396 25.70 12.58 -13.23
C LYS A 396 26.81 11.53 -13.38
N ASP A 397 27.58 11.59 -14.47
CA ASP A 397 28.67 10.66 -14.75
C ASP A 397 29.79 10.79 -13.70
N ASN A 398 30.20 12.02 -13.38
CA ASN A 398 31.18 12.29 -12.33
C ASN A 398 30.70 11.84 -10.94
N PHE A 399 29.44 12.12 -10.59
CA PHE A 399 28.85 11.61 -9.36
C PHE A 399 28.91 10.08 -9.31
N GLN A 400 28.46 9.41 -10.36
CA GLN A 400 28.38 7.95 -10.39
C GLN A 400 29.76 7.31 -10.29
N LYS A 401 30.77 7.92 -10.92
CA LYS A 401 32.17 7.53 -10.81
C LYS A 401 32.69 7.69 -9.38
N GLU A 402 32.68 8.91 -8.84
CA GLU A 402 33.22 9.20 -7.51
C GLU A 402 32.52 8.38 -6.41
N PHE A 403 31.19 8.26 -6.50
CA PHE A 403 30.39 7.53 -5.53
C PHE A 403 30.65 6.02 -5.58
N ASN A 404 30.75 5.43 -6.78
CA ASN A 404 31.05 4.01 -6.91
C ASN A 404 32.48 3.68 -6.48
N GLU A 405 33.45 4.53 -6.79
CA GLU A 405 34.83 4.36 -6.35
C GLU A 405 34.91 4.30 -4.81
N GLU A 406 34.33 5.29 -4.12
CA GLU A 406 34.32 5.30 -2.64
C GLU A 406 33.48 4.15 -2.05
N PHE A 407 32.35 3.81 -2.68
CA PHE A 407 31.53 2.67 -2.22
C PHE A 407 32.30 1.36 -2.34
N ASN A 408 32.96 1.11 -3.47
CA ASN A 408 33.75 -0.10 -3.68
C ASN A 408 34.93 -0.19 -2.70
N LEU A 409 35.60 0.93 -2.40
CA LEU A 409 36.64 0.98 -1.38
C LEU A 409 36.11 0.68 0.02
N MET A 410 34.94 1.22 0.37
CA MET A 410 34.24 0.91 1.62
C MET A 410 33.89 -0.59 1.70
N MET A 411 33.41 -1.18 0.61
CA MET A 411 32.99 -2.58 0.58
C MET A 411 34.15 -3.56 0.60
N ALA A 412 35.25 -3.27 -0.11
CA ALA A 412 36.46 -4.09 -0.05
C ALA A 412 37.01 -4.14 1.39
N ASP A 413 37.15 -2.97 2.02
CA ASP A 413 37.57 -2.85 3.42
C ASP A 413 36.63 -3.63 4.37
N TRP A 414 35.32 -3.54 4.16
CA TRP A 414 34.35 -4.30 4.96
C TRP A 414 34.46 -5.81 4.79
N ILE A 415 34.64 -6.29 3.56
CA ILE A 415 34.82 -7.71 3.24
C ILE A 415 36.11 -8.23 3.87
N ASP A 416 37.22 -7.51 3.70
CA ASP A 416 38.54 -7.87 4.25
C ASP A 416 38.51 -7.96 5.79
N ASN A 417 37.68 -7.12 6.43
CA ASN A 417 37.45 -7.15 7.88
C ASN A 417 36.38 -8.17 8.33
N GLY A 418 36.08 -9.18 7.50
CA GLY A 418 35.17 -10.28 7.83
C GLY A 418 33.68 -9.90 7.81
N GLY A 419 33.30 -8.83 7.13
CA GLY A 419 31.92 -8.36 7.02
C GLY A 419 30.94 -9.43 6.51
N LEU A 420 31.35 -10.19 5.48
CA LEU A 420 30.54 -11.27 4.93
C LEU A 420 30.27 -12.39 5.94
N ASN A 421 31.29 -12.73 6.75
CA ASN A 421 31.18 -13.73 7.81
C ASN A 421 30.26 -13.25 8.94
N ARG A 422 30.29 -11.96 9.28
CA ARG A 422 29.33 -11.35 10.23
C ARG A 422 27.90 -11.48 9.71
N VAL A 423 27.66 -11.16 8.45
CA VAL A 423 26.32 -11.23 7.85
C VAL A 423 25.79 -12.67 7.78
N THR A 424 26.61 -13.62 7.33
CA THR A 424 26.21 -15.02 7.23
C THR A 424 25.95 -15.66 8.59
N SER A 425 26.82 -15.40 9.58
CA SER A 425 26.59 -15.87 10.95
C SER A 425 25.36 -15.22 11.58
N ASP A 426 25.15 -13.92 11.34
CA ASP A 426 23.96 -13.20 11.79
C ASP A 426 22.68 -13.70 11.14
N ARG A 427 22.72 -14.08 9.86
CA ARG A 427 21.60 -14.70 9.18
C ARG A 427 21.23 -16.05 9.82
N ALA A 428 22.23 -16.91 10.07
CA ALA A 428 21.98 -18.18 10.77
C ALA A 428 21.34 -17.95 12.14
N HIS A 429 21.79 -16.92 12.87
CA HIS A 429 21.20 -16.53 14.15
C HIS A 429 19.81 -15.90 14.02
N SER A 430 19.56 -15.08 13.00
CA SER A 430 18.27 -14.42 12.76
C SER A 430 17.22 -15.42 12.29
N LEU A 431 17.58 -16.37 11.41
CA LEU A 431 16.73 -17.49 11.03
C LEU A 431 16.44 -18.42 12.21
N ARG A 432 17.45 -18.71 13.04
CA ARG A 432 17.26 -19.46 14.28
C ARG A 432 16.30 -18.73 15.23
N ARG A 433 16.50 -17.42 15.43
CA ARG A 433 15.60 -16.59 16.25
C ARG A 433 14.20 -16.50 15.67
N LEU A 434 14.01 -16.34 14.36
CA LEU A 434 12.69 -16.36 13.74
C LEU A 434 12.00 -17.71 13.97
N ASN A 435 12.74 -18.81 13.83
CA ASN A 435 12.23 -20.15 14.11
C ASN A 435 11.94 -20.39 15.60
N GLU A 436 12.70 -19.79 16.51
CA GLU A 436 12.46 -19.79 17.96
C GLU A 436 11.29 -18.86 18.33
N PHE A 437 11.17 -17.67 17.73
CA PHE A 437 10.03 -16.74 17.89
C PHE A 437 8.71 -17.34 17.37
N VAL A 438 8.77 -18.23 16.38
CA VAL A 438 7.62 -19.00 15.91
C VAL A 438 7.23 -20.10 16.93
N LYS A 439 8.14 -20.48 17.82
CA LYS A 439 7.97 -21.61 18.76
C LYS A 439 7.84 -21.21 20.24
N GLU A 440 8.28 -20.03 20.64
CA GLU A 440 8.37 -19.65 22.05
C GLU A 440 7.62 -18.35 22.40
N ASP A 441 7.02 -18.35 23.59
CA ASP A 441 6.53 -17.16 24.29
C ASP A 441 7.73 -16.24 24.59
N VAL A 442 7.76 -15.02 24.05
CA VAL A 442 8.88 -14.08 24.28
C VAL A 442 8.50 -13.08 25.37
N PRO A 443 9.10 -13.16 26.58
CA PRO A 443 8.92 -12.14 27.60
C PRO A 443 9.70 -10.87 27.24
N CYS A 444 9.02 -9.73 27.26
CA CYS A 444 9.66 -8.42 27.18
C CYS A 444 10.24 -8.07 28.56
N LYS A 445 11.56 -8.23 28.73
CA LYS A 445 12.25 -8.07 30.02
C LYS A 445 12.11 -6.69 30.66
N ASP A 446 11.76 -5.67 29.89
CA ASP A 446 11.69 -4.28 30.38
C ASP A 446 10.26 -3.83 30.75
N THR A 447 9.23 -4.65 30.49
CA THR A 447 7.83 -4.27 30.78
C THR A 447 7.11 -5.21 31.74
N GLY A 448 7.65 -6.40 32.02
CA GLY A 448 6.99 -7.40 32.88
C GLY A 448 5.73 -8.03 32.27
N ILE A 449 5.41 -7.73 31.01
CA ILE A 449 4.22 -8.23 30.31
C ILE A 449 4.62 -9.44 29.44
N ALA A 450 3.96 -10.57 29.68
CA ALA A 450 4.07 -11.75 28.83
C ALA A 450 2.98 -11.74 27.75
N TRP A 451 3.34 -12.06 26.52
CA TRP A 451 2.41 -12.16 25.40
C TRP A 451 2.36 -13.61 24.90
N GLN A 452 1.17 -14.10 24.59
CA GLN A 452 0.94 -15.41 24.01
C GLN A 452 0.29 -15.28 22.63
N ARG A 453 0.67 -16.16 21.70
CA ARG A 453 0.02 -16.23 20.39
C ARG A 453 -1.04 -17.32 20.39
N GLN A 454 -2.29 -16.97 20.08
CA GLN A 454 -3.39 -17.92 19.93
C GLN A 454 -4.10 -17.66 18.60
N SER A 455 -4.11 -18.68 17.72
CA SER A 455 -4.77 -18.62 16.41
C SER A 455 -4.33 -17.44 15.52
N GLY A 456 -3.05 -17.07 15.58
CA GLY A 456 -2.50 -15.98 14.76
C GLY A 456 -2.62 -14.57 15.36
N HIS A 457 -3.30 -14.41 16.50
CA HIS A 457 -3.41 -13.15 17.23
C HIS A 457 -2.55 -13.16 18.51
N TRP A 458 -2.02 -11.98 18.85
CA TRP A 458 -1.30 -11.75 20.11
C TRP A 458 -2.29 -11.36 21.20
N ILE A 459 -2.24 -12.06 22.32
CA ILE A 459 -3.05 -11.80 23.52
C ILE A 459 -2.12 -11.64 24.72
N GLU A 460 -2.44 -10.68 25.58
CA GLU A 460 -1.72 -10.42 26.82
C GLU A 460 -2.00 -11.56 27.81
N LYS A 461 -0.95 -12.20 28.35
CA LYS A 461 -1.10 -13.18 29.44
C LYS A 461 -1.45 -12.42 30.71
N SER A 462 -2.75 -12.34 31.04
CA SER A 462 -3.17 -11.96 32.39
C SER A 462 -3.06 -13.19 33.31
N GLU A 463 -2.58 -12.98 34.54
CA GLU A 463 -2.50 -13.99 35.61
C GLU A 463 -3.86 -14.62 35.95
N ALA A 464 -4.97 -14.09 35.41
CA ALA A 464 -6.33 -14.57 35.64
C ALA A 464 -6.74 -15.79 34.80
N SER A 465 -5.93 -16.26 33.86
CA SER A 465 -6.33 -17.34 32.92
C SER A 465 -6.02 -18.78 33.38
N GLU A 466 -5.36 -18.99 34.52
CA GLU A 466 -5.06 -20.34 35.02
C GLU A 466 -6.21 -21.00 35.82
N ASN A 467 -7.34 -20.32 36.05
CA ASN A 467 -8.44 -20.83 36.89
C ASN A 467 -9.83 -20.84 36.22
N PHE A 468 -9.95 -21.29 34.97
CA PHE A 468 -11.28 -21.67 34.44
C PHE A 468 -11.31 -23.05 33.78
N VAL A 469 -12.08 -23.92 34.43
CA VAL A 469 -12.28 -25.34 34.18
C VAL A 469 -13.29 -25.58 33.05
N ARG A 470 -12.94 -26.55 32.18
CA ARG A 470 -13.78 -27.47 31.36
C ARG A 470 -15.19 -26.99 30.92
N GLY A 471 -15.34 -26.81 29.60
CA GLY A 471 -16.61 -26.84 28.84
C GLY A 471 -16.42 -27.59 27.51
N PRO A 472 -17.49 -28.12 26.89
CA PRO A 472 -17.43 -29.31 26.05
C PRO A 472 -16.87 -29.08 24.64
N ILE A 473 -16.28 -30.15 24.12
CA ILE A 473 -15.74 -30.31 22.77
C ILE A 473 -16.85 -30.01 21.74
N LEU A 474 -16.67 -28.95 20.95
CA LEU A 474 -17.38 -28.74 19.70
C LEU A 474 -16.48 -29.25 18.55
N GLU A 475 -17.04 -30.14 17.74
CA GLU A 475 -16.42 -30.72 16.55
C GLU A 475 -15.87 -29.64 15.62
N LYS A 476 -14.58 -29.74 15.29
CA LYS A 476 -13.96 -28.95 14.22
C LYS A 476 -14.50 -29.43 12.87
N LYS A 477 -15.23 -28.57 12.17
CA LYS A 477 -15.32 -28.64 10.70
C LYS A 477 -14.10 -27.91 10.13
N GLU A 478 -13.16 -28.67 9.56
CA GLU A 478 -12.14 -28.11 8.68
C GLU A 478 -12.82 -27.51 7.44
N ILE A 479 -12.62 -26.21 7.24
CA ILE A 479 -12.91 -25.56 5.96
C ILE A 479 -11.55 -25.42 5.28
N GLU A 480 -11.22 -26.38 4.42
CA GLU A 480 -10.15 -26.21 3.43
C GLU A 480 -10.57 -25.09 2.47
N ARG A 481 -9.79 -24.01 2.39
CA ARG A 481 -9.94 -23.02 1.31
C ARG A 481 -9.02 -23.43 0.16
N PRO A 482 -9.52 -23.60 -1.07
CA PRO A 482 -8.66 -23.84 -2.22
C PRO A 482 -7.83 -22.59 -2.53
N VAL A 483 -6.54 -22.81 -2.79
CA VAL A 483 -5.66 -21.79 -3.37
C VAL A 483 -6.02 -21.67 -4.84
N GLU A 484 -6.55 -20.53 -5.26
CA GLU A 484 -6.86 -20.26 -6.68
C GLU A 484 -5.54 -20.04 -7.44
N LEU A 485 -5.15 -21.02 -8.25
CA LEU A 485 -4.05 -20.91 -9.21
C LEU A 485 -4.50 -20.06 -10.41
N ASP A 486 -3.60 -19.22 -10.94
CA ASP A 486 -3.87 -18.50 -12.19
C ASP A 486 -4.03 -19.48 -13.37
N ASP A 487 -4.72 -19.05 -14.43
CA ASP A 487 -5.06 -19.91 -15.55
C ASP A 487 -3.82 -20.47 -16.29
N LYS A 488 -2.66 -19.81 -16.19
CA LYS A 488 -1.41 -20.29 -16.80
C LYS A 488 -0.72 -21.34 -15.93
N ALA A 489 -0.78 -21.20 -14.61
CA ALA A 489 -0.35 -22.22 -13.66
C ALA A 489 -1.21 -23.48 -13.78
N LYS A 490 -2.53 -23.32 -14.00
CA LYS A 490 -3.43 -24.45 -14.31
C LYS A 490 -3.04 -25.16 -15.60
N ILE A 491 -2.78 -24.43 -16.68
CA ILE A 491 -2.34 -25.02 -17.95
C ILE A 491 -1.01 -25.78 -17.78
N ARG A 492 -0.03 -25.18 -17.09
CA ARG A 492 1.27 -25.85 -16.82
C ARG A 492 1.11 -27.10 -15.97
N GLN A 493 0.25 -27.05 -14.95
CA GLN A 493 -0.03 -28.19 -14.08
C GLN A 493 -0.72 -29.32 -14.85
N GLU A 494 -1.65 -28.98 -15.76
CA GLU A 494 -2.35 -29.97 -16.58
C GLU A 494 -1.41 -30.59 -17.63
N THR A 495 -0.52 -29.82 -18.25
CA THR A 495 0.51 -30.35 -19.17
C THR A 495 1.48 -31.29 -18.44
N LEU A 496 1.96 -30.90 -17.25
CA LEU A 496 2.83 -31.76 -16.43
C LEU A 496 2.13 -33.07 -16.05
N LYS A 497 0.84 -33.01 -15.74
CA LYS A 497 0.04 -34.17 -15.40
C LYS A 497 -0.13 -35.12 -16.60
N GLN A 498 -0.41 -34.59 -17.79
CA GLN A 498 -0.55 -35.39 -19.02
C GLN A 498 0.76 -36.08 -19.42
N GLU A 499 1.87 -35.35 -19.36
CA GLU A 499 3.21 -35.87 -19.69
C GLU A 499 3.65 -36.94 -18.68
N TRP A 500 3.32 -36.77 -17.40
CA TRP A 500 3.55 -37.80 -16.37
C TRP A 500 2.68 -39.05 -16.58
N GLU A 501 1.41 -38.88 -16.96
CA GLU A 501 0.54 -40.01 -17.29
C GLU A 501 1.04 -40.81 -18.50
N LEU A 502 1.61 -40.15 -19.52
CA LEU A 502 2.25 -40.81 -20.66
C LEU A 502 3.49 -41.60 -20.24
N PHE A 503 4.37 -41.01 -19.42
CA PHE A 503 5.53 -41.71 -18.86
C PHE A 503 5.12 -42.98 -18.10
N LEU A 504 4.09 -42.88 -17.25
CA LEU A 504 3.56 -44.02 -16.50
C LEU A 504 2.88 -45.06 -17.39
N GLN A 505 2.32 -44.69 -18.54
CA GLN A 505 1.79 -45.65 -19.52
C GLN A 505 2.91 -46.42 -20.21
N GLU A 506 4.00 -45.76 -20.58
CA GLU A 506 5.13 -46.41 -21.25
C GLU A 506 5.94 -47.31 -20.32
N HIS A 507 6.11 -46.91 -19.05
CA HIS A 507 7.05 -47.56 -18.14
C HIS A 507 6.37 -48.32 -16.98
N GLY A 508 5.04 -48.23 -16.90
CA GLY A 508 4.21 -48.82 -15.86
C GLY A 508 4.21 -48.02 -14.55
N PRO A 509 3.27 -48.29 -13.62
CA PRO A 509 3.21 -47.60 -12.33
C PRO A 509 4.42 -47.95 -11.47
N TYR A 510 4.95 -46.96 -10.75
CA TYR A 510 6.11 -47.11 -9.87
C TYR A 510 5.80 -48.12 -8.74
N PRO A 511 6.48 -49.27 -8.68
CA PRO A 511 6.24 -50.25 -7.63
C PRO A 511 6.97 -49.80 -6.35
N VAL A 512 6.23 -49.17 -5.44
CA VAL A 512 6.72 -48.71 -4.12
C VAL A 512 7.33 -49.86 -3.29
N SER A 513 7.03 -51.12 -3.59
CA SER A 513 7.50 -52.30 -2.83
C SER A 513 8.83 -52.91 -3.29
N LEU A 514 9.58 -52.27 -4.20
CA LEU A 514 10.84 -52.83 -4.75
C LEU A 514 12.01 -51.84 -4.72
N GLU A 515 12.14 -51.07 -3.64
CA GLU A 515 13.35 -50.26 -3.40
C GLU A 515 14.60 -51.16 -3.38
N GLY A 516 15.53 -50.86 -4.28
CA GLY A 516 16.80 -51.58 -4.42
C GLY A 516 16.84 -52.63 -5.55
N SER A 517 15.71 -52.96 -6.17
CA SER A 517 15.70 -53.86 -7.34
C SER A 517 16.35 -53.21 -8.56
N GLU A 518 16.95 -54.01 -9.44
CA GLU A 518 17.56 -53.56 -10.69
C GLU A 518 16.53 -52.87 -11.61
N LYS A 519 15.27 -53.31 -11.53
CA LYS A 519 14.12 -52.67 -12.21
C LYS A 519 13.81 -51.27 -11.66
N SER A 520 13.87 -51.08 -10.33
CA SER A 520 13.70 -49.77 -9.70
C SER A 520 14.84 -48.82 -10.05
N LYS A 521 16.09 -49.30 -10.08
CA LYS A 521 17.25 -48.49 -10.49
C LYS A 521 17.12 -48.01 -11.94
N LYS A 522 16.79 -48.92 -12.86
CA LYS A 522 16.59 -48.57 -14.27
C LYS A 522 15.45 -47.55 -14.44
N MET A 523 14.33 -47.73 -13.73
CA MET A 523 13.21 -46.80 -13.81
C MET A 523 13.54 -45.40 -13.24
N LYS A 524 14.40 -45.31 -12.20
CA LYS A 524 14.93 -44.03 -11.69
C LYS A 524 15.84 -43.34 -12.71
N GLU A 525 16.67 -44.10 -13.42
CA GLU A 525 17.53 -43.57 -14.49
C GLU A 525 16.69 -43.09 -15.69
N ASP A 526 15.71 -43.89 -16.12
CA ASP A 526 14.79 -43.53 -17.21
C ASP A 526 13.97 -42.28 -16.84
N PHE A 527 13.51 -42.15 -15.60
CA PHE A 527 12.81 -40.96 -15.11
C PHE A 527 13.72 -39.72 -15.08
N LYS A 528 14.96 -39.88 -14.61
CA LYS A 528 15.94 -38.79 -14.59
C LYS A 528 16.18 -38.26 -16.02
N LYS A 529 16.38 -39.17 -16.96
CA LYS A 529 16.57 -38.83 -18.38
C LYS A 529 15.34 -38.14 -18.96
N TRP A 530 14.14 -38.65 -18.69
CA TRP A 530 12.90 -38.02 -19.13
C TRP A 530 12.75 -36.59 -18.61
N LYS A 531 13.11 -36.34 -17.34
CA LYS A 531 13.07 -35.00 -16.74
C LYS A 531 14.03 -34.05 -17.46
N GLU A 532 15.23 -34.51 -17.80
CA GLU A 532 16.23 -33.74 -18.57
C GLU A 532 15.70 -33.41 -19.98
N ASP A 533 15.14 -34.39 -20.68
CA ASP A 533 14.57 -34.24 -22.03
C ASP A 533 13.36 -33.29 -22.05
N PHE A 534 12.49 -33.35 -21.02
CA PHE A 534 11.34 -32.48 -20.88
C PHE A 534 11.73 -31.02 -20.63
N VAL A 535 12.70 -30.77 -19.74
CA VAL A 535 13.23 -29.43 -19.48
C VAL A 535 13.85 -28.86 -20.76
N GLN A 536 14.56 -29.67 -21.54
CA GLN A 536 15.14 -29.24 -22.81
C GLN A 536 14.06 -28.90 -23.85
N THR A 537 12.97 -29.67 -23.90
CA THR A 537 11.84 -29.40 -24.79
C THR A 537 11.16 -28.07 -24.46
N LEU A 538 10.93 -27.77 -23.17
CA LEU A 538 10.38 -26.49 -22.73
C LEU A 538 11.26 -25.30 -23.13
N LYS A 539 12.59 -25.44 -23.00
CA LYS A 539 13.56 -24.42 -23.44
C LYS A 539 13.48 -24.20 -24.95
N SER A 540 13.38 -25.26 -25.75
CA SER A 540 13.25 -25.14 -27.20
C SER A 540 11.92 -24.51 -27.64
N MET A 541 10.81 -24.81 -26.96
CA MET A 541 9.52 -24.16 -27.24
C MET A 541 9.56 -22.65 -26.94
N GLU A 542 10.24 -22.26 -25.86
CA GLU A 542 10.45 -20.85 -25.50
C GLU A 542 11.30 -20.09 -26.53
N GLU A 543 12.31 -20.74 -27.10
CA GLU A 543 13.15 -20.17 -28.15
C GLU A 543 12.37 -19.88 -29.43
N MET A 544 11.42 -20.76 -29.80
CA MET A 544 10.61 -20.66 -31.02
C MET A 544 9.46 -19.63 -30.96
N MET A 545 9.17 -19.04 -29.79
CA MET A 545 8.12 -18.02 -29.70
C MET A 545 8.52 -16.69 -30.38
N PRO A 546 7.58 -15.98 -31.05
CA PRO A 546 7.84 -14.68 -31.66
C PRO A 546 8.35 -13.64 -30.64
N LEU A 547 9.28 -12.78 -31.07
CA LEU A 547 9.92 -11.74 -30.24
C LEU A 547 8.93 -10.79 -29.56
N GLU A 548 7.77 -10.58 -30.15
CA GLU A 548 6.69 -9.71 -29.63
C GLU A 548 5.95 -10.33 -28.43
N GLU A 549 6.05 -11.64 -28.24
CA GLU A 549 5.47 -12.37 -27.10
C GLU A 549 6.48 -12.61 -25.96
N LYS A 550 7.78 -12.37 -26.20
CA LYS A 550 8.85 -12.45 -25.19
C LYS A 550 8.82 -11.23 -24.26
N ARG A 551 7.89 -11.21 -23.29
CA ARG A 551 7.83 -10.19 -22.22
C ARG A 551 8.97 -10.34 -21.19
N PRO A 552 9.31 -9.30 -20.41
CA PRO A 552 10.41 -9.33 -19.43
C PRO A 552 10.31 -10.43 -18.36
N SER A 553 9.11 -10.91 -18.05
CA SER A 553 8.89 -12.04 -17.13
C SER A 553 9.26 -13.41 -17.71
N PHE A 554 9.42 -13.52 -19.03
CA PHE A 554 9.90 -14.73 -19.71
C PHE A 554 11.42 -14.90 -19.59
N LYS A 555 12.19 -13.86 -19.23
CA LYS A 555 13.66 -13.98 -19.04
C LYS A 555 14.08 -14.76 -17.79
N ARG A 556 13.15 -15.24 -16.95
CA ARG A 556 13.47 -16.26 -15.93
C ARG A 556 13.25 -17.61 -16.57
N GLY A 557 14.29 -18.15 -17.20
CA GLY A 557 14.32 -19.57 -17.54
C GLY A 557 14.02 -20.41 -16.29
N LEU A 558 13.43 -21.59 -16.51
CA LEU A 558 13.37 -22.63 -15.48
C LEU A 558 14.79 -22.92 -15.00
N ASP A 559 15.12 -22.38 -13.83
CA ASP A 559 16.34 -22.70 -13.10
C ASP A 559 16.16 -24.09 -12.48
N GLU A 560 17.19 -24.95 -12.57
CA GLU A 560 17.20 -26.27 -11.92
C GLU A 560 16.84 -26.16 -10.43
N SER A 561 17.19 -25.03 -9.79
CA SER A 561 16.87 -24.74 -8.40
C SER A 561 15.37 -24.61 -8.08
N ASP A 562 14.51 -24.33 -9.07
CA ASP A 562 13.05 -24.27 -8.87
C ASP A 562 12.42 -25.67 -8.94
N LEU A 563 13.04 -26.61 -9.65
CA LEU A 563 12.64 -28.02 -9.67
C LEU A 563 13.15 -28.81 -8.45
N GLU A 564 14.22 -28.34 -7.81
CA GLU A 564 14.73 -28.87 -6.54
C GLU A 564 13.86 -28.50 -5.33
N LYS A 565 13.01 -27.46 -5.45
CA LYS A 565 12.06 -27.04 -4.39
C LYS A 565 10.77 -27.83 -4.36
N ILE A 566 10.53 -28.67 -5.38
CA ILE A 566 9.38 -29.57 -5.40
C ILE A 566 9.71 -30.77 -4.53
N ASP A 567 8.91 -30.99 -3.48
CA ASP A 567 9.00 -32.19 -2.66
C ASP A 567 8.45 -33.38 -3.46
N TRP A 568 9.34 -34.01 -4.22
CA TRP A 568 9.00 -35.13 -5.11
C TRP A 568 8.55 -36.36 -4.32
N ASP A 569 9.01 -36.52 -3.07
CA ASP A 569 8.55 -37.60 -2.20
C ASP A 569 7.07 -37.39 -1.80
N GLU A 570 6.65 -36.14 -1.57
CA GLU A 570 5.23 -35.80 -1.32
C GLU A 570 4.37 -35.97 -2.58
N VAL A 571 4.90 -35.62 -3.76
CA VAL A 571 4.22 -35.85 -5.05
C VAL A 571 4.04 -37.36 -5.30
N ASP A 572 5.08 -38.16 -5.11
CA ASP A 572 5.05 -39.61 -5.27
C ASP A 572 4.11 -40.27 -4.25
N LYS A 573 4.11 -39.79 -3.00
CA LYS A 573 3.17 -40.23 -1.97
C LYS A 573 1.73 -39.95 -2.36
N LYS A 574 1.42 -38.74 -2.84
CA LYS A 574 0.06 -38.37 -3.29
C LYS A 574 -0.36 -39.14 -4.54
N ALA A 575 0.56 -39.40 -5.46
CA ALA A 575 0.31 -40.22 -6.64
C ALA A 575 0.04 -41.69 -6.26
N ALA A 576 0.81 -42.25 -5.31
CA ALA A 576 0.58 -43.59 -4.78
C ALA A 576 -0.76 -43.70 -4.03
N GLU A 577 -1.10 -42.70 -3.20
CA GLU A 577 -2.39 -42.61 -2.52
C GLU A 577 -3.56 -42.52 -3.52
N ALA A 578 -3.43 -41.72 -4.58
CA ALA A 578 -4.41 -41.63 -5.65
C ALA A 578 -4.56 -42.95 -6.43
N SER A 579 -3.47 -43.65 -6.70
CA SER A 579 -3.49 -44.95 -7.39
C SER A 579 -4.11 -46.06 -6.53
N ILE A 580 -3.85 -46.05 -5.21
CA ILE A 580 -4.50 -46.93 -4.23
C ILE A 580 -5.99 -46.62 -4.13
N LYS A 581 -6.36 -45.33 -4.12
CA LYS A 581 -7.76 -44.89 -4.11
C LYS A 581 -8.48 -45.38 -5.36
N LYS A 582 -7.91 -45.15 -6.56
CA LYS A 582 -8.45 -45.62 -7.85
C LYS A 582 -8.63 -47.14 -7.93
N ARG A 583 -7.70 -47.92 -7.36
CA ARG A 583 -7.86 -49.39 -7.27
C ARG A 583 -8.96 -49.83 -6.31
N LYS A 584 -9.24 -49.05 -5.26
CA LYS A 584 -10.29 -49.35 -4.27
C LYS A 584 -11.66 -48.87 -4.69
N THR A 585 -11.75 -47.75 -5.41
CA THR A 585 -13.01 -47.08 -5.74
C THR A 585 -13.40 -47.18 -7.22
N GLY A 586 -12.45 -47.51 -8.10
CA GLY A 586 -12.67 -47.55 -9.56
C GLY A 586 -12.63 -46.19 -10.27
N GLU A 587 -12.46 -45.09 -9.52
CA GLU A 587 -12.36 -43.71 -10.02
C GLU A 587 -10.92 -43.22 -10.08
#